data_AF-A0A1B8S920-F1
#
_entry.id   AF-A0A1B8S920-F1
#
_cell.length_a   1.000
_cell.length_b   1.000
_cell.length_c   1.000
_cell.angle_alpha   90.00
_cell.angle_beta   90.00
_cell.angle_gamma   90.00
#
_symmetry.space_group_name_H-M   'P 1'
#
loop_
_entity.id
_entity.type
_entity.pdbx_description
1 polymer ?
#
loop_
_entity_poly.entity_id
_entity_poly.type
_entity_poly.pdbx_seq_one_letter_code
_entity_poly.pdbx_strand_id
1 'polypeptide(L)' 'QVEITERDDGVLELRPSLPVPAKQRWFWEDRWQQRENAVDEHAAAGRLTVHDDSEDFLDHLDHLDAQAQTDDATPEP' A
#
# COMPACT_ATOMS: atom_id res chain seq x y z
N GLN A 1 -8.09 20.96 13.42
CA GLN A 1 -9.38 20.68 14.08
C GLN A 1 -9.08 19.74 15.26
N VAL A 2 -9.99 19.51 16.20
CA VAL A 2 -9.74 18.60 17.33
C VAL A 2 -10.91 17.64 17.41
N GLU A 3 -10.63 16.33 17.48
CA GLU A 3 -11.61 15.34 17.91
C GLU A 3 -11.59 15.29 19.44
N ILE A 4 -12.78 15.30 20.05
CA ILE A 4 -12.96 15.23 21.50
C ILE A 4 -13.69 13.93 21.80
N THR A 5 -13.11 13.09 22.65
CA THR A 5 -13.74 11.84 23.09
C THR A 5 -13.68 11.76 24.61
N GLU A 6 -14.80 11.42 25.25
CA GLU A 6 -14.82 11.14 26.69
C GLU A 6 -14.47 9.66 26.91
N ARG A 7 -13.50 9.40 27.78
CA ARG A 7 -13.09 8.06 28.17
C ARG A 7 -13.90 7.56 29.37
N ASP A 8 -13.94 6.25 29.58
CA ASP A 8 -14.69 5.62 30.67
C ASP A 8 -14.23 6.05 32.08
N ASP A 9 -13.01 6.59 32.20
CA ASP A 9 -12.43 7.16 33.42
C ASP A 9 -12.79 8.64 33.64
N GLY A 10 -13.66 9.21 32.80
CA GLY A 10 -14.11 10.61 32.86
C GLY A 10 -13.08 11.62 32.32
N VAL A 11 -11.98 11.15 31.71
CA VAL A 11 -11.00 12.02 31.08
C VAL A 11 -11.45 12.40 29.67
N LEU A 12 -11.41 13.69 29.35
CA LEU A 12 -11.57 14.18 27.98
C LEU A 12 -10.24 14.01 27.22
N GLU A 13 -10.24 13.14 26.21
CA GLU A 13 -9.14 12.98 25.27
C GLU A 13 -9.30 13.96 24.10
N LEU A 14 -8.25 14.74 23.84
CA LEU A 14 -8.19 15.70 22.74
C LEU A 14 -7.20 15.18 21.69
N ARG A 15 -7.72 14.71 20.56
CA ARG A 15 -6.90 14.28 19.42
C ARG A 15 -6.83 15.39 18.38
N PRO A 16 -5.67 16.05 18.22
CA PRO A 16 -5.49 17.05 17.17
C PRO A 16 -5.61 16.37 15.80
N SER A 17 -6.54 16.84 14.98
CA SER A 17 -6.66 16.43 13.59
C SER A 17 -6.00 17.46 12.69
N LEU A 18 -4.96 17.02 11.97
CA LEU A 18 -4.39 17.76 10.87
C LEU A 18 -5.42 17.77 9.73
N PRO A 19 -5.74 18.95 9.15
CA PRO A 19 -6.66 19.01 8.03
C PRO A 19 -6.01 18.34 6.81
N VAL A 20 -6.58 17.20 6.40
CA VAL A 20 -6.22 16.54 5.14
C VAL A 20 -6.96 17.25 4.00
N PRO A 21 -6.27 17.70 2.93
CA PRO A 21 -6.94 18.25 1.76
C PRO A 21 -7.99 17.27 1.21
N ALA A 22 -9.21 17.75 0.91
CA ALA A 22 -10.32 16.88 0.52
C ALA A 22 -9.99 15.96 -0.67
N LYS A 23 -9.15 16.43 -1.60
CA LYS A 23 -8.69 15.64 -2.76
C LYS A 23 -7.78 14.46 -2.41
N GLN A 24 -7.24 14.42 -1.19
CA GLN A 24 -6.34 13.39 -0.68
C GLN A 24 -7.00 12.53 0.40
N ARG A 25 -8.23 12.84 0.84
CA ARG A 25 -8.93 12.08 1.89
C ARG A 25 -9.04 10.59 1.59
N TRP A 26 -9.19 10.23 0.31
CA TRP A 26 -9.32 8.85 -0.13
C TRP A 26 -8.13 7.97 0.31
N PHE A 27 -6.91 8.53 0.37
CA PHE A 27 -5.72 7.79 0.80
C PHE A 27 -5.79 7.35 2.27
N TRP A 28 -6.48 8.14 3.09
CA TRP A 28 -6.62 7.92 4.53
C TRP A 28 -7.80 7.03 4.90
N GLU A 29 -8.53 6.47 3.92
CA GLU A 29 -9.54 5.46 4.20
C GLU A 29 -8.85 4.14 4.62
N ASP A 30 -9.45 3.41 5.57
CA ASP A 30 -8.86 2.22 6.19
C ASP A 30 -8.33 1.20 5.18
N ARG A 31 -9.06 0.99 4.07
CA ARG A 31 -8.65 0.06 3.00
C ARG A 31 -7.29 0.42 2.40
N TRP A 32 -7.00 1.71 2.24
CA TRP A 32 -5.74 2.17 1.66
C TRP A 32 -4.61 2.11 2.69
N GLN A 33 -4.87 2.50 3.93
CA GLN A 33 -3.88 2.38 5.02
C GLN A 33 -3.49 0.92 5.30
N GLN A 34 -4.45 -0.02 5.23
CA GLN A 34 -4.16 -1.46 5.38
C GLN A 34 -3.26 -1.98 4.26
N ARG A 35 -3.48 -1.52 3.01
CA ARG A 35 -2.64 -1.90 1.87
C ARG A 35 -1.25 -1.30 1.95
N GLU A 36 -1.14 -0.05 2.39
CA GLU A 36 0.15 0.60 2.63
C GLU A 36 0.97 -0.17 3.66
N ASN A 37 0.38 -0.49 4.82
CA ASN A 37 1.04 -1.28 5.85
C ASN A 37 1.49 -2.66 5.34
N ALA A 38 0.70 -3.30 4.48
CA ALA A 38 1.09 -4.58 3.88
C ALA A 38 2.32 -4.41 2.97
N VAL A 39 2.35 -3.38 2.12
CA VAL A 39 3.52 -3.08 1.27
C VAL A 39 4.75 -2.78 2.12
N ASP A 40 4.61 -2.00 3.20
CA ASP A 40 5.69 -1.73 4.15
C ASP A 40 6.26 -3.01 4.78
N GLU A 41 5.40 -3.97 5.14
CA GLU A 41 5.84 -5.26 5.66
C GLU A 41 6.63 -6.06 4.61
N HIS A 42 6.17 -6.05 3.36
CA HIS A 42 6.90 -6.66 2.24
C HIS A 42 8.28 -6.01 2.05
N ALA A 43 8.36 -4.69 2.11
CA ALA A 43 9.62 -3.96 2.01
C ALA A 43 10.57 -4.29 3.17
N ALA A 44 10.07 -4.22 4.41
CA ALA A 44 10.86 -4.53 5.62
C ALA A 44 11.36 -5.98 5.64
N ALA A 45 10.57 -6.92 5.11
CA ALA A 45 10.95 -8.33 5.00
C ALA A 45 11.82 -8.65 3.77
N GLY A 46 12.18 -7.66 2.95
CA GLY A 46 12.96 -7.87 1.73
C GLY A 46 12.22 -8.68 0.66
N ARG A 47 10.89 -8.72 0.69
CA ARG A 47 10.03 -9.39 -0.30
C ARG A 47 9.77 -8.48 -1.50
N LEU A 48 10.81 -7.80 -1.97
CA LEU A 48 10.80 -6.92 -3.13
C LEU A 48 11.82 -7.43 -4.13
N THR A 49 11.52 -7.31 -5.42
CA THR A 49 12.52 -7.45 -6.48
C THR A 49 13.16 -6.09 -6.69
N VAL A 50 14.47 -6.01 -6.54
CA VAL A 50 15.27 -4.79 -6.74
C VAL A 50 16.21 -5.05 -7.91
N HIS A 51 16.35 -4.07 -8.80
CA HIS A 51 17.25 -4.11 -9.96
C HIS A 51 18.29 -3.01 -9.81
N ASP A 52 19.50 -3.27 -10.28
CA ASP A 52 20.64 -2.36 -10.12
C ASP A 52 20.52 -1.15 -11.05
N ASP A 53 19.85 -1.32 -12.20
CA ASP A 53 19.56 -0.24 -13.13
C ASP A 53 18.20 -0.38 -13.85
N SER A 54 17.90 0.61 -14.69
CA SER A 54 16.64 0.68 -15.43
C SER A 54 16.54 -0.35 -16.55
N GLU A 55 17.65 -0.77 -17.17
CA GLU A 55 17.63 -1.78 -18.23
C GLU A 55 17.25 -3.13 -17.63
N ASP A 56 17.90 -3.51 -16.53
CA ASP A 56 17.58 -4.73 -15.76
C ASP A 56 16.11 -4.78 -15.30
N PHE A 57 15.57 -3.62 -14.90
CA PHE A 57 14.16 -3.51 -14.50
C PHE A 57 13.22 -3.72 -15.70
N LEU A 58 13.50 -3.09 -16.84
CA LEU A 58 12.68 -3.20 -18.04
C LEU A 58 12.69 -4.61 -18.61
N ASP A 59 13.87 -5.25 -18.68
CA ASP A 59 14.01 -6.65 -19.13
C ASP A 59 13.19 -7.61 -18.25
N HIS A 60 13.15 -7.37 -16.94
CA HIS A 60 12.33 -8.16 -16.02
C HIS A 60 10.82 -7.96 -16.26
N LEU A 61 10.37 -6.74 -16.58
CA LEU A 61 8.96 -6.51 -16.93
C LEU A 61 8.57 -7.23 -18.23
N ASP A 62 9.43 -7.19 -19.24
CA ASP A 62 9.21 -7.91 -20.50
C ASP A 62 9.13 -9.43 -20.26
N HIS A 63 9.96 -9.95 -19.34
CA HIS A 63 9.90 -11.35 -18.93
C HIS A 63 8.56 -11.72 -18.26
N LEU A 64 8.06 -10.88 -17.34
CA LEU A 64 6.78 -11.10 -16.67
C LEU A 64 5.60 -11.06 -17.66
N ASP A 65 5.64 -10.14 -18.63
CA ASP A 65 4.61 -10.05 -19.68
C ASP A 65 4.57 -11.32 -20.54
N ALA A 66 5.75 -11.82 -20.96
CA ALA A 66 5.85 -13.07 -21.71
C ALA A 66 5.39 -14.29 -20.90
N GLN A 67 5.67 -14.34 -19.59
CA GLN A 67 5.18 -15.37 -18.69
C GLN A 67 3.65 -15.34 -18.58
N ALA A 68 3.06 -14.17 -18.34
CA ALA A 68 1.61 -14.02 -18.22
C ALA A 68 0.86 -14.46 -19.49
N GLN A 69 1.42 -14.16 -20.67
CA GLN A 69 0.88 -14.61 -21.95
C GLN A 69 0.98 -16.13 -22.14
N THR A 70 2.02 -16.76 -21.60
CA THR A 70 2.21 -18.21 -21.65
C THR A 70 1.23 -18.93 -20.72
N ASP A 71 1.00 -18.36 -19.53
CA ASP A 71 0.06 -18.88 -18.54
C ASP A 71 -1.40 -18.82 -19.06
N ASP A 72 -1.79 -17.72 -19.72
CA ASP A 72 -3.12 -17.59 -20.34
C ASP A 72 -3.30 -18.52 -21.57
N ALA A 73 -2.21 -18.83 -22.28
CA ALA A 73 -2.22 -19.75 -23.42
C ALA A 73 -2.25 -21.24 -23.03
N THR A 74 -2.05 -21.57 -21.75
CA THR A 74 -2.09 -22.95 -21.24
C THR A 74 -3.43 -23.20 -20.55
N PRO A 75 -4.42 -23.85 -21.20
CA PRO A 75 -5.69 -24.12 -20.56
C PRO A 75 -5.50 -25.08 -19.36
N GLU A 76 -6.14 -24.77 -18.24
CA GLU A 76 -6.15 -25.65 -17.07
C GLU A 76 -6.73 -27.04 -17.44
N PRO A 77 -6.19 -28.14 -16.87
CA PRO A 77 -6.57 -29.51 -17.23
C PRO A 77 -8.02 -29.89 -16.86
#